data_AF-A0A947C7Z3-F1
#
_entry.id   AF-A0A947C7Z3-F1
#
_cell.length_a   1.000
_cell.length_b   1.000
_cell.length_c   1.000
_cell.angle_alpha   90.00
_cell.angle_beta   90.00
_cell.angle_gamma   90.00
#
_symmetry.space_group_name_H-M   'P 1'
#
loop_
_entity.id
_entity.type
_entity.pdbx_description
1 polymer ?
#
loop_
_entity_poly.entity_id
_entity_poly.type
_entity_poly.pdbx_seq_one_letter_code
_entity_poly.pdbx_strand_id
1 'polypeptide(L)'
;RSELGDLESTRALFFDEVRKGPRLVNYLGHAGATAFGFREVLLSTEDLETMTVNGTQPVFSNMTCTASRFAVPGQVSLGEALLLDDEAAIAVWGPSGISINAQATLLARAFVSELSAGDETRIGPIINRAFPVLADLEFGREVISIYHLFGDPALRVTKADEPGTGGAGGDGVEGDGGGGSGCSVGHPIAGTSSVPLFVLLGAAALAWRRRRRF
;
A
#
# COMPACT_ATOMS: atom_id res chain seq x y z
N ARG A 1 -20.76 3.11 -9.47
CA ARG A 1 -21.23 4.13 -8.51
C ARG A 1 -20.45 3.86 -7.22
N SER A 2 -19.89 4.89 -6.59
CA SER A 2 -19.11 4.72 -5.35
C SER A 2 -19.99 4.10 -4.27
N GLU A 3 -19.44 3.18 -3.47
CA GLU A 3 -20.12 2.67 -2.26
C GLU A 3 -20.17 3.75 -1.16
N LEU A 4 -19.36 4.81 -1.29
CA LEU A 4 -19.29 5.98 -0.40
C LEU A 4 -20.28 7.11 -0.78
N GLY A 5 -21.20 6.85 -1.73
CA GLY A 5 -22.22 7.80 -2.17
C GLY A 5 -21.91 8.45 -3.52
N ASP A 6 -21.86 9.78 -3.55
CA ASP A 6 -21.53 10.57 -4.73
C ASP A 6 -20.03 10.95 -4.76
N LEU A 7 -19.62 11.72 -5.77
CA LEU A 7 -18.23 12.12 -5.94
C LEU A 7 -17.79 13.15 -4.89
N GLU A 8 -18.68 14.04 -4.45
CA GLU A 8 -18.37 15.09 -3.48
C GLU A 8 -18.13 14.48 -2.09
N SER A 9 -19.00 13.56 -1.65
CA SER A 9 -18.80 12.79 -0.43
C SER A 9 -17.53 11.94 -0.48
N THR A 10 -17.27 11.28 -1.61
CA THR A 10 -16.07 10.45 -1.81
C THR A 10 -14.78 11.30 -1.75
N ARG A 11 -14.77 12.47 -2.40
CA ARG A 11 -13.65 13.43 -2.34
C ARG A 11 -13.44 13.97 -0.93
N ALA A 12 -14.50 14.41 -0.26
CA ALA A 12 -14.43 14.94 1.09
C ALA A 12 -13.79 13.94 2.07
N LEU A 13 -14.23 12.67 2.02
CA LEU A 13 -13.64 11.58 2.80
C LEU A 13 -12.17 11.32 2.43
N PHE A 14 -11.85 11.27 1.14
CA PHE A 14 -10.46 11.07 0.68
C PHE A 14 -9.53 12.15 1.24
N PHE A 15 -9.86 13.43 1.07
CA PHE A 15 -9.03 14.51 1.60
C PHE A 15 -8.99 14.49 3.14
N ASP A 16 -10.07 14.14 3.82
CA ASP A 16 -10.06 14.06 5.29
C ASP A 16 -9.14 12.97 5.82
N GLU A 17 -9.08 11.81 5.16
CA GLU A 17 -8.11 10.76 5.50
C GLU A 17 -6.68 11.15 5.15
N VAL A 18 -6.41 11.75 3.99
CA VAL A 18 -5.05 12.17 3.64
C VAL A 18 -4.54 13.29 4.56
N ARG A 19 -5.40 14.21 4.99
CA ARG A 19 -5.08 15.24 6.00
C ARG A 19 -4.63 14.67 7.35
N LYS A 20 -4.92 13.40 7.67
CA LYS A 20 -4.50 12.75 8.92
C LYS A 20 -3.06 12.21 8.88
N GLY A 21 -2.36 12.34 7.75
CA GLY A 21 -0.99 11.85 7.58
C GLY A 21 -0.87 10.32 7.57
N PRO A 22 -1.62 9.60 6.71
CA PRO A 22 -1.48 8.15 6.60
C PRO A 22 -0.08 7.81 6.06
N ARG A 23 0.49 6.68 6.50
CA ARG A 23 1.82 6.25 5.99
C ARG A 23 1.84 5.96 4.49
N LEU A 24 0.70 5.53 3.93
CA LEU A 24 0.56 5.15 2.52
C LEU A 24 -0.82 5.58 1.98
N VAL A 25 -0.81 6.27 0.85
CA VAL A 25 -1.99 6.44 -0.03
C VAL A 25 -1.79 5.57 -1.26
N ASN A 26 -2.52 4.46 -1.36
CA ASN A 26 -2.45 3.56 -2.52
C ASN A 26 -3.69 3.70 -3.42
N TYR A 27 -3.51 4.30 -4.59
CA TYR A 27 -4.57 4.52 -5.57
C TYR A 27 -4.47 3.51 -6.73
N LEU A 28 -5.51 2.69 -6.94
CA LEU A 28 -5.66 1.80 -8.09
C LEU A 28 -6.88 2.26 -8.90
N GLY A 29 -6.68 2.71 -10.14
CA GLY A 29 -7.79 3.24 -10.95
C GLY A 29 -7.35 3.84 -12.28
N HIS A 30 -8.21 4.65 -12.88
CA HIS A 30 -7.86 5.47 -14.03
C HIS A 30 -7.18 6.77 -13.59
N ALA A 31 -6.29 7.31 -14.41
CA ALA A 31 -5.73 8.63 -14.24
C ALA A 31 -5.34 9.21 -15.60
N GLY A 32 -5.34 10.54 -15.67
CA GLY A 32 -4.60 11.29 -16.68
C GLY A 32 -3.23 11.70 -16.13
N ALA A 33 -2.52 12.54 -16.88
CA ALA A 33 -1.24 13.09 -16.41
C ALA A 33 -1.38 13.96 -15.15
N THR A 34 -2.52 14.63 -14.93
CA THR A 34 -2.73 15.64 -13.87
C THR A 34 -3.85 15.30 -12.88
N ALA A 35 -4.48 14.14 -12.98
CA ALA A 35 -5.63 13.79 -12.14
C ALA A 35 -5.85 12.28 -11.97
N PHE A 36 -6.24 11.86 -10.77
CA PHE A 36 -6.87 10.57 -10.50
C PHE A 36 -8.34 10.60 -10.91
N GLY A 37 -8.76 9.61 -11.69
CA GLY A 37 -10.07 9.55 -12.34
C GLY A 37 -10.02 9.81 -13.84
N PHE A 38 -11.21 9.95 -14.45
CA PHE A 38 -11.34 10.30 -15.88
C PHE A 38 -12.62 11.10 -16.16
N ARG A 39 -13.79 10.57 -15.74
CA ARG A 39 -15.08 11.29 -15.81
C ARG A 39 -15.48 11.91 -14.47
N GLU A 40 -15.08 11.24 -13.40
CA GLU A 40 -15.19 11.64 -12.01
C GLU A 40 -13.74 11.78 -11.51
N VAL A 41 -13.36 12.95 -10.98
CA VAL A 41 -11.97 13.27 -10.57
C VAL A 41 -11.86 13.22 -9.06
N LEU A 42 -11.05 12.30 -8.53
CA LEU A 42 -10.86 12.14 -7.08
C LEU A 42 -9.85 13.15 -6.52
N LEU A 43 -8.78 13.41 -7.27
CA LEU A 43 -7.69 14.32 -6.94
C LEU A 43 -7.12 14.87 -8.25
N SER A 44 -6.93 16.19 -8.35
CA SER A 44 -6.16 16.82 -9.43
C SER A 44 -4.95 17.60 -8.90
N THR A 45 -4.13 18.11 -9.82
CA THR A 45 -3.06 19.07 -9.49
C THR A 45 -3.60 20.39 -8.93
N GLU A 46 -4.82 20.81 -9.29
CA GLU A 46 -5.41 22.04 -8.74
C GLU A 46 -5.86 21.87 -7.28
N ASP A 47 -6.28 20.66 -6.89
CA ASP A 47 -6.66 20.37 -5.51
C ASP A 47 -5.49 20.55 -4.51
N LEU A 48 -4.25 20.36 -4.98
CA LEU A 48 -3.04 20.41 -4.14
C LEU A 48 -2.78 21.80 -3.55
N GLU A 49 -3.17 22.89 -4.23
CA GLU A 49 -3.02 24.27 -3.74
C GLU A 49 -3.68 24.53 -2.37
N THR A 50 -4.55 23.60 -1.92
CA THR A 50 -5.26 23.66 -0.64
C THR A 50 -5.08 22.41 0.23
N MET A 51 -4.16 21.52 -0.12
CA MET A 51 -4.02 20.18 0.47
C MET A 51 -2.89 20.07 1.51
N THR A 52 -3.10 20.63 2.70
CA THR A 52 -2.18 20.46 3.84
C THR A 52 -2.33 19.08 4.51
N VAL A 53 -1.27 18.29 4.59
CA VAL A 53 -1.22 17.10 5.46
C VAL A 53 -0.79 17.48 6.88
N ASN A 54 -1.57 17.08 7.88
CA ASN A 54 -1.18 17.25 9.28
C ASN A 54 -0.22 16.12 9.69
N GLY A 55 1.01 16.47 10.08
CA GLY A 55 1.99 15.52 10.61
C GLY A 55 2.98 15.02 9.57
N THR A 56 3.08 13.71 9.38
CA THR A 56 4.05 13.11 8.43
C THR A 56 3.39 12.97 7.06
N GLN A 57 4.03 13.51 6.02
CA GLN A 57 3.53 13.40 4.65
C GLN A 57 3.51 11.93 4.19
N PRO A 58 2.46 11.48 3.50
CA PRO A 58 2.32 10.10 3.01
C PRO A 58 3.34 9.74 1.94
N VAL A 59 3.59 8.43 1.79
CA VAL A 59 4.04 7.85 0.52
C VAL A 59 2.82 7.64 -0.37
N PHE A 60 2.87 8.06 -1.63
CA PHE A 60 1.85 7.74 -2.63
C PHE A 60 2.28 6.54 -3.50
N SER A 61 1.35 5.61 -3.73
CA SER A 61 1.48 4.43 -4.61
C SER A 61 0.39 4.50 -5.68
N ASN A 62 0.78 4.97 -6.87
CA ASN A 62 -0.13 5.38 -7.94
C ASN A 62 -0.23 4.28 -9.00
N MET A 63 -1.06 3.28 -8.73
CA MET A 63 -1.24 2.05 -9.52
C MET A 63 -2.22 2.29 -10.68
N THR A 64 -1.84 3.18 -11.60
CA THR A 64 -2.74 3.82 -12.57
C THR A 64 -2.05 4.09 -13.92
N CYS A 65 -2.57 4.99 -14.77
CA CYS A 65 -1.92 5.38 -16.04
C CYS A 65 -1.35 6.79 -15.96
N THR A 66 -0.11 6.99 -16.41
CA THR A 66 0.51 8.31 -16.72
C THR A 66 0.56 9.37 -15.61
N ALA A 67 0.11 9.09 -14.38
CA ALA A 67 0.10 10.07 -13.29
C ALA A 67 1.50 10.59 -12.91
N SER A 68 2.57 9.89 -13.29
CA SER A 68 3.98 10.28 -13.08
C SER A 68 4.71 10.51 -14.41
N ARG A 69 4.04 11.13 -15.40
CA ARG A 69 4.59 11.37 -16.76
C ARG A 69 5.42 12.67 -16.84
N PHE A 70 6.54 12.68 -16.12
CA PHE A 70 7.52 13.79 -16.04
C PHE A 70 8.21 14.18 -17.37
N ALA A 71 8.00 13.40 -18.44
CA ALA A 71 8.68 13.62 -19.73
C ALA A 71 7.95 14.58 -20.68
N VAL A 72 6.87 15.26 -20.25
CA VAL A 72 6.09 16.17 -21.10
C VAL A 72 6.54 17.63 -20.89
N PRO A 73 7.12 18.31 -21.89
CA PRO A 73 7.53 19.70 -21.75
C PRO A 73 6.34 20.62 -21.44
N GLY A 74 6.49 21.47 -20.42
CA GLY A 74 5.47 22.45 -20.04
C GLY A 74 4.27 21.87 -19.28
N GLN A 75 4.31 20.61 -18.86
CA GLN A 75 3.28 19.98 -18.03
C GLN A 75 3.93 19.33 -16.81
N VAL A 76 3.50 19.74 -15.61
CA VAL A 76 3.80 19.02 -14.36
C VAL A 76 2.76 17.91 -14.20
N SER A 77 3.19 16.67 -14.04
CA SER A 77 2.29 15.54 -13.76
C SER A 77 1.84 15.52 -12.30
N LEU A 78 0.74 14.84 -11.99
CA LEU A 78 0.19 14.75 -10.63
C LEU A 78 1.23 14.20 -9.63
N GLY A 79 2.03 13.22 -10.05
CA GLY A 79 3.08 12.66 -9.21
C GLY A 79 4.26 13.61 -8.96
N GLU A 80 4.56 14.51 -9.91
CA GLU A 80 5.54 15.58 -9.67
C GLU A 80 4.95 16.65 -8.75
N ALA A 81 3.71 17.09 -9.00
CA ALA A 81 3.05 18.10 -8.18
C ALA A 81 2.89 17.65 -6.72
N LEU A 82 2.53 16.39 -6.49
CA LEU A 82 2.46 15.77 -5.16
C LEU A 82 3.80 15.80 -4.39
N LEU A 83 4.94 15.78 -5.08
CA LEU A 83 6.26 15.86 -4.45
C LEU A 83 6.81 17.29 -4.36
N LEU A 84 6.41 18.17 -5.27
CA LEU A 84 6.82 19.58 -5.29
C LEU A 84 6.09 20.42 -4.25
N ASP A 85 4.94 19.96 -3.77
CA ASP A 85 4.24 20.53 -2.63
C ASP A 85 4.81 19.93 -1.33
N ASP A 86 5.50 20.78 -0.55
CA ASP A 86 6.15 20.41 0.71
C ASP A 86 5.18 19.85 1.77
N GLU A 87 3.86 20.06 1.63
CA GLU A 87 2.83 19.58 2.55
C GLU A 87 2.08 18.33 2.04
N ALA A 88 2.25 17.90 0.79
CA ALA A 88 1.41 16.86 0.17
C ALA A 88 1.96 15.41 0.24
N ALA A 89 3.22 15.15 -0.13
CA ALA A 89 3.80 13.81 -0.12
C ALA A 89 5.32 13.80 0.10
N ILE A 90 5.83 12.82 0.87
CA ILE A 90 7.29 12.64 1.07
C ILE A 90 7.95 11.83 -0.07
N ALA A 91 7.16 11.01 -0.77
CA ALA A 91 7.59 10.23 -1.92
C ALA A 91 6.37 9.79 -2.75
N VAL A 92 6.56 9.65 -4.06
CA VAL A 92 5.52 9.19 -4.99
C VAL A 92 6.08 8.09 -5.88
N TRP A 93 5.49 6.90 -5.84
CA TRP A 93 5.79 5.82 -6.78
C TRP A 93 4.65 5.67 -7.79
N GLY A 94 4.92 5.89 -9.08
CA GLY A 94 3.87 5.89 -10.10
C GLY A 94 4.39 5.81 -11.54
N PRO A 95 3.51 5.54 -12.52
CA PRO A 95 3.91 5.30 -13.89
C PRO A 95 3.93 6.55 -14.78
N SER A 96 4.94 6.62 -15.63
CA SER A 96 5.05 7.57 -16.75
C SER A 96 4.25 7.11 -18.00
N GLY A 97 3.93 5.82 -18.08
CA GLY A 97 3.28 5.18 -19.23
C GLY A 97 1.86 4.66 -18.97
N ILE A 98 1.34 3.90 -19.93
CA ILE A 98 0.08 3.15 -19.79
C ILE A 98 0.36 1.88 -18.98
N SER A 99 -0.26 1.75 -17.81
CA SER A 99 -0.12 0.57 -16.96
C SER A 99 -1.22 -0.46 -17.25
N ILE A 100 -0.86 -1.74 -17.14
CA ILE A 100 -1.83 -2.85 -17.20
C ILE A 100 -2.41 -3.05 -15.80
N ASN A 101 -3.74 -2.93 -15.65
CA ASN A 101 -4.42 -2.97 -14.35
C ASN A 101 -4.15 -4.26 -13.55
N ALA A 102 -4.15 -5.43 -14.20
CA ALA A 102 -3.86 -6.70 -13.55
C ALA A 102 -2.45 -6.72 -12.93
N GLN A 103 -1.46 -6.16 -13.64
CA GLN A 103 -0.06 -6.11 -13.19
C GLN A 103 0.14 -5.04 -12.10
N ALA A 104 -0.47 -3.87 -12.26
CA ALA A 104 -0.51 -2.84 -11.21
C ALA A 104 -1.13 -3.39 -9.91
N THR A 105 -2.18 -4.22 -10.02
CA THR A 105 -2.80 -4.88 -8.85
C THR A 105 -1.85 -5.87 -8.15
N LEU A 106 -1.08 -6.66 -8.90
CA LEU A 106 -0.07 -7.56 -8.33
C LEU A 106 1.07 -6.78 -7.67
N LEU A 107 1.56 -5.74 -8.35
CA LEU A 107 2.63 -4.86 -7.88
C LEU A 107 2.24 -4.12 -6.59
N ALA A 108 1.01 -3.58 -6.52
CA ALA A 108 0.45 -2.96 -5.33
C ALA A 108 0.42 -3.92 -4.14
N ARG A 109 -0.07 -5.15 -4.34
CA ARG A 109 -0.15 -6.18 -3.28
C ARG A 109 1.24 -6.56 -2.78
N ALA A 110 2.20 -6.76 -3.67
CA ALA A 110 3.57 -7.10 -3.32
C ALA A 110 4.25 -5.96 -2.52
N PHE A 111 4.06 -4.72 -2.95
CA PHE A 111 4.59 -3.54 -2.26
C PHE A 111 3.98 -3.36 -0.86
N VAL A 112 2.66 -3.46 -0.71
CA VAL A 112 1.99 -3.40 0.61
C VAL A 112 2.43 -4.55 1.51
N SER A 113 2.67 -5.75 0.95
CA SER A 113 3.19 -6.90 1.70
C SER A 113 4.59 -6.63 2.26
N GLU A 114 5.53 -6.13 1.45
CA GLU A 114 6.88 -5.77 1.90
C GLU A 114 6.86 -4.61 2.90
N LEU A 115 6.01 -3.59 2.68
CA LEU A 115 5.88 -2.44 3.57
C LEU A 115 5.37 -2.83 4.98
N SER A 116 4.47 -3.81 5.05
CA SER A 116 3.82 -4.22 6.30
C SER A 116 4.58 -5.33 7.03
N ALA A 117 5.11 -6.32 6.31
CA ALA A 117 5.64 -7.57 6.87
C ALA A 117 7.08 -7.91 6.46
N GLY A 118 7.69 -7.17 5.53
CA GLY A 118 9.10 -7.36 5.16
C GLY A 118 10.06 -7.02 6.30
N ASP A 119 11.36 -7.26 6.10
CA ASP A 119 12.44 -6.90 7.04
C ASP A 119 13.09 -5.53 6.70
N GLU A 120 13.20 -5.20 5.42
CA GLU A 120 13.73 -3.94 4.88
C GLU A 120 12.83 -2.72 5.20
N THR A 121 13.42 -1.55 5.38
CA THR A 121 12.70 -0.31 5.76
C THR A 121 12.80 0.81 4.72
N ARG A 122 13.71 0.70 3.75
CA ARG A 122 13.95 1.72 2.72
C ARG A 122 13.03 1.50 1.52
N ILE A 123 12.38 2.57 1.07
CA ILE A 123 11.35 2.50 0.02
C ILE A 123 11.87 1.97 -1.32
N GLY A 124 13.07 2.35 -1.77
CA GLY A 124 13.64 1.88 -3.04
C GLY A 124 13.88 0.35 -3.05
N PRO A 125 14.58 -0.20 -2.06
CA PRO A 125 14.69 -1.65 -1.85
C PRO A 125 13.34 -2.39 -1.71
N ILE A 126 12.35 -1.81 -1.02
CA ILE A 126 10.98 -2.37 -0.93
C ILE A 126 10.33 -2.46 -2.32
N ILE A 127 10.39 -1.39 -3.12
CA ILE A 127 9.90 -1.37 -4.51
C ILE A 127 10.60 -2.43 -5.36
N ASN A 128 11.94 -2.55 -5.24
CA ASN A 128 12.72 -3.54 -5.98
C ASN A 128 12.34 -4.99 -5.64
N ARG A 129 11.86 -5.25 -4.41
CA ARG A 129 11.34 -6.57 -4.01
C ARG A 129 9.92 -6.84 -4.47
N ALA A 130 9.15 -5.81 -4.82
CA ALA A 130 7.81 -5.96 -5.40
C ALA A 130 7.87 -6.35 -6.88
N PHE A 131 8.80 -5.81 -7.68
CA PHE A 131 8.88 -6.07 -9.13
C PHE A 131 8.94 -7.54 -9.60
N PRO A 132 9.59 -8.50 -8.89
CA PRO A 132 9.64 -9.90 -9.30
C PRO A 132 8.28 -10.57 -9.56
N VAL A 133 7.18 -10.06 -8.99
CA VAL A 133 5.83 -10.60 -9.27
C VAL A 133 5.36 -10.38 -10.72
N LEU A 134 6.08 -9.55 -11.48
CA LEU A 134 5.82 -9.28 -12.90
C LEU A 134 6.84 -9.95 -13.84
N ALA A 135 7.90 -10.57 -13.33
CA ALA A 135 9.07 -10.96 -14.13
C ALA A 135 8.76 -11.90 -15.31
N ASP A 136 7.85 -12.87 -15.09
CA ASP A 136 7.44 -13.88 -16.07
C ASP A 136 6.11 -13.57 -16.76
N LEU A 137 5.53 -12.37 -16.55
CA LEU A 137 4.28 -11.96 -17.17
C LEU A 137 4.52 -11.29 -18.53
N GLU A 138 3.59 -11.49 -19.47
CA GLU A 138 3.53 -10.75 -20.73
C GLU A 138 3.51 -9.24 -20.46
N PHE A 139 4.35 -8.45 -21.12
CA PHE A 139 4.56 -7.01 -20.85
C PHE A 139 5.06 -6.64 -19.44
N GLY A 140 5.48 -7.60 -18.62
CA GLY A 140 5.92 -7.34 -17.25
C GLY A 140 7.15 -6.43 -17.15
N ARG A 141 8.11 -6.57 -18.08
CA ARG A 141 9.31 -5.71 -18.14
C ARG A 141 8.97 -4.29 -18.56
N GLU A 142 8.02 -4.14 -19.48
CA GLU A 142 7.48 -2.89 -19.98
C GLU A 142 6.77 -2.15 -18.85
N VAL A 143 5.92 -2.83 -18.06
CA VAL A 143 5.30 -2.26 -16.87
C VAL A 143 6.35 -1.89 -15.81
N ILE A 144 7.34 -2.73 -15.51
CA ILE A 144 8.45 -2.36 -14.61
C ILE A 144 9.14 -1.07 -15.10
N SER A 145 9.41 -0.95 -16.42
CA SER A 145 10.17 0.17 -16.98
C SER A 145 9.48 1.54 -16.91
N ILE A 146 8.16 1.57 -16.74
CA ILE A 146 7.39 2.82 -16.66
C ILE A 146 7.12 3.29 -15.23
N TYR A 147 7.33 2.48 -14.19
CA TYR A 147 7.11 2.88 -12.80
C TYR A 147 8.36 3.55 -12.21
N HIS A 148 8.22 4.79 -11.78
CA HIS A 148 9.29 5.60 -11.24
C HIS A 148 8.99 6.01 -9.80
N LEU A 149 10.02 6.00 -8.96
CA LEU A 149 9.97 6.62 -7.64
C LEU A 149 10.46 8.06 -7.77
N PHE A 150 9.63 9.00 -7.34
CA PHE A 150 10.01 10.37 -7.06
C PHE A 150 10.20 10.51 -5.54
N GLY A 151 11.28 11.18 -5.12
CA GLY A 151 11.72 11.26 -3.72
C GLY A 151 13.02 10.47 -3.47
N ASP A 152 13.42 10.33 -2.22
CA ASP A 152 14.66 9.63 -1.85
C ASP A 152 14.45 8.09 -1.78
N PRO A 153 15.12 7.26 -2.60
CA PRO A 153 15.05 5.79 -2.49
C PRO A 153 15.61 5.24 -1.16
N ALA A 154 16.38 6.02 -0.41
CA ALA A 154 16.86 5.69 0.93
C ALA A 154 15.90 6.12 2.06
N LEU A 155 14.78 6.79 1.75
CA LEU A 155 13.73 7.13 2.71
C LEU A 155 13.30 5.87 3.48
N ARG A 156 13.34 5.95 4.82
CA ARG A 156 12.89 4.88 5.70
C ARG A 156 11.43 5.07 6.05
N VAL A 157 10.60 4.07 5.76
CA VAL A 157 9.23 4.01 6.24
C VAL A 157 9.20 3.22 7.54
N THR A 158 8.59 3.78 8.58
CA THR A 158 8.27 3.04 9.81
C THR A 158 7.30 1.90 9.50
N LYS A 159 7.29 0.83 10.31
CA LYS A 159 6.37 -0.31 10.14
C LYS A 159 5.22 -0.35 11.15
N ALA A 160 5.44 0.22 12.33
CA ALA A 160 4.40 0.32 13.34
C ALA A 160 3.47 1.49 13.01
N ASP A 161 2.17 1.20 13.04
CA ASP A 161 1.14 2.21 13.28
C ASP A 161 1.01 2.38 14.80
N GLU A 162 0.94 3.63 15.28
CA GLU A 162 0.13 3.88 16.47
C GLU A 162 -1.30 3.42 16.15
N PRO A 163 -2.04 2.77 17.06
CA PRO A 163 -3.34 2.17 16.75
C PRO A 163 -4.38 3.24 16.38
N GLY A 164 -4.41 3.59 15.09
CA GLY A 164 -5.38 4.49 14.50
C GLY A 164 -6.78 3.88 14.59
N THR A 165 -7.77 4.74 14.76
CA THR A 165 -9.19 4.36 14.85
C THR A 165 -9.76 4.03 13.47
N GLY A 166 -9.12 3.08 12.77
CA GLY A 166 -9.59 2.57 11.48
C GLY A 166 -11.03 2.13 11.59
N GLY A 167 -11.90 2.73 10.77
CA GLY A 167 -13.33 2.47 10.83
C GLY A 167 -13.64 1.00 10.59
N ALA A 168 -14.31 0.38 11.56
CA ALA A 168 -15.07 -0.85 11.36
C ALA A 168 -16.10 -0.61 10.23
N GLY A 169 -15.89 -1.21 9.06
CA GLY A 169 -16.83 -1.22 7.92
C GLY A 169 -18.05 -2.16 8.12
N GLY A 170 -18.40 -2.99 7.14
CA GLY A 170 -19.59 -3.88 7.15
C GLY A 170 -19.36 -5.38 7.39
N ASP A 171 -19.96 -5.98 8.42
CA ASP A 171 -20.02 -7.43 8.65
C ASP A 171 -21.32 -7.93 8.02
N GLY A 172 -21.19 -8.61 6.88
CA GLY A 172 -22.35 -9.13 6.15
C GLY A 172 -23.09 -10.20 6.96
N VAL A 173 -24.26 -9.85 7.49
CA VAL A 173 -25.26 -10.81 7.98
C VAL A 173 -26.44 -10.78 7.01
N GLU A 174 -26.71 -11.90 6.34
CA GLU A 174 -28.00 -12.11 5.69
C GLU A 174 -29.03 -12.48 6.78
N GLY A 175 -29.87 -11.50 7.15
CA GLY A 175 -30.91 -11.69 8.16
C GLY A 175 -31.85 -10.49 8.22
N ASP A 176 -33.15 -10.78 8.18
CA ASP A 176 -34.25 -9.81 8.23
C ASP A 176 -34.19 -8.90 9.48
N GLY A 177 -34.54 -7.62 9.32
CA GLY A 177 -34.87 -6.73 10.44
C GLY A 177 -33.72 -6.11 11.25
N GLY A 178 -33.08 -5.07 10.68
CA GLY A 178 -32.62 -3.91 11.46
C GLY A 178 -31.29 -3.99 12.21
N GLY A 179 -30.26 -3.39 11.60
CA GLY A 179 -29.11 -2.78 12.29
C GLY A 179 -27.89 -3.68 12.54
N GLY A 180 -26.72 -3.20 12.13
CA GLY A 180 -25.45 -3.67 12.68
C GLY A 180 -24.40 -4.16 11.68
N SER A 181 -23.19 -3.65 11.88
CA SER A 181 -21.96 -3.84 11.09
C SER A 181 -20.82 -2.99 11.71
N GLY A 182 -19.53 -3.38 11.73
CA GLY A 182 -18.95 -4.70 11.47
C GLY A 182 -17.53 -4.67 10.85
N CYS A 183 -17.32 -5.50 9.82
CA CYS A 183 -16.21 -5.60 8.88
C CYS A 183 -15.19 -6.71 9.09
N SER A 184 -14.81 -7.30 7.96
CA SER A 184 -13.72 -8.26 7.90
C SER A 184 -12.51 -7.72 7.11
N VAL A 185 -11.50 -7.33 7.87
CA VAL A 185 -10.10 -7.47 7.44
C VAL A 185 -9.53 -8.67 8.20
N GLY A 186 -8.83 -9.56 7.49
CA GLY A 186 -8.38 -10.84 8.05
C GLY A 186 -7.44 -10.68 9.25
N HIS A 187 -7.85 -11.18 10.41
CA HIS A 187 -6.97 -11.32 11.57
C HIS A 187 -5.88 -12.36 11.32
N PRO A 188 -4.61 -12.12 11.74
CA PRO A 188 -3.71 -13.22 12.05
C PRO A 188 -4.25 -13.95 13.30
N ILE A 189 -4.42 -15.26 13.23
CA ILE A 189 -4.89 -16.05 14.37
C ILE A 189 -3.79 -16.10 15.44
N ALA A 190 -3.96 -15.32 16.51
CA ALA A 190 -3.06 -15.31 17.65
C ALA A 190 -3.79 -15.77 18.92
N GLY A 191 -3.36 -16.91 19.47
CA GLY A 191 -3.56 -17.22 20.89
C GLY A 191 -4.50 -18.38 21.25
N THR A 192 -3.96 -19.60 21.24
CA THR A 192 -4.25 -20.57 22.33
C THR A 192 -2.96 -20.90 23.07
N SER A 193 -2.62 -20.06 24.04
CA SER A 193 -1.65 -20.39 25.07
C SER A 193 -2.24 -21.45 26.00
N SER A 194 -2.06 -22.72 25.64
CA SER A 194 -2.41 -23.87 26.47
C SER A 194 -1.14 -24.59 26.88
N VAL A 195 -0.63 -24.31 28.08
CA VAL A 195 0.42 -25.11 28.72
C VAL A 195 -0.25 -26.16 29.61
N PRO A 196 -0.21 -27.46 29.26
CA PRO A 196 -0.33 -28.53 30.22
C PRO A 196 1.05 -29.05 30.60
N LEU A 197 1.38 -28.88 31.87
CA LEU A 197 2.53 -29.50 32.52
C LEU A 197 2.29 -31.02 32.64
N PHE A 198 3.02 -31.89 31.92
CA PHE A 198 3.12 -33.31 32.30
C PHE A 198 4.37 -34.05 31.79
N VAL A 199 5.06 -34.67 32.76
CA VAL A 199 5.93 -35.87 32.69
C VAL A 199 7.28 -35.76 31.95
N LEU A 200 8.32 -35.64 32.78
CA LEU A 200 9.69 -36.17 32.56
C LEU A 200 9.69 -37.60 32.00
N LEU A 201 10.32 -37.83 30.85
CA LEU A 201 10.92 -39.13 30.45
C LEU A 201 11.82 -38.92 29.21
N GLY A 202 13.03 -39.50 29.17
CA GLY A 202 13.77 -39.68 27.90
C GLY A 202 15.16 -39.06 27.75
N ALA A 203 15.78 -38.49 28.79
CA ALA A 203 17.20 -38.10 28.75
C ALA A 203 18.17 -39.31 28.77
N ALA A 204 18.10 -40.18 27.75
CA ALA A 204 18.85 -41.44 27.70
C ALA A 204 19.28 -41.90 26.28
N ALA A 205 19.03 -41.13 25.22
CA ALA A 205 19.26 -41.57 23.83
C ALA A 205 20.49 -40.94 23.12
N LEU A 206 21.23 -40.02 23.75
CA LEU A 206 22.40 -39.35 23.13
C LEU A 206 23.77 -39.83 23.65
N ALA A 207 23.80 -40.82 24.55
CA ALA A 207 25.04 -41.37 25.12
C ALA A 207 25.55 -42.67 24.46
N TRP A 208 24.74 -43.33 23.61
CA TRP A 208 25.04 -44.68 23.12
C TRP A 208 25.79 -44.74 21.76
N ARG A 209 25.82 -43.65 20.97
CA ARG A 209 26.40 -43.65 19.61
C ARG A 209 27.88 -43.24 19.54
N ARG A 210 28.63 -43.26 20.65
CA ARG A 210 30.07 -42.91 20.68
C ARG A 210 31.00 -43.92 21.38
N ARG A 211 30.54 -45.16 21.57
CA ARG A 211 31.39 -46.31 21.99
C ARG A 211 31.07 -47.58 21.19
N ARG A 212 31.64 -47.70 19.99
CA ARG A 212 32.00 -48.95 19.26
C ARG A 212 32.47 -48.61 17.84
N ARG A 213 33.79 -48.65 17.64
CA ARG A 213 34.57 -48.96 16.42
C ARG A 213 35.99 -48.37 16.54
N PHE A 214 36.81 -49.03 17.36
CA PHE A 214 37.99 -49.69 16.79
C PHE A 214 37.50 -51.03 16.24
#